data_AF-A0A922MQY4-F1
#
_entry.id   AF-A0A922MQY4-F1
#
_cell.length_a   1.000
_cell.length_b   1.000
_cell.length_c   1.000
_cell.angle_alpha   90.00
_cell.angle_beta   90.00
_cell.angle_gamma   90.00
#
_symmetry.space_group_name_H-M   'P 1'
#
loop_
_entity.id
_entity.type
_entity.pdbx_description
1 polymer ?
#
loop_
_entity_poly.entity_id
_entity_poly.type
_entity_poly.pdbx_seq_one_letter_code
_entity_poly.pdbx_strand_id
1 'polypeptide(L)'
;MTFTVFNICLSLSLSIGLWLVYCVCMYVRDSKTVISLLRFLIVIILQLLIAVLLILSNLALIFQTLSIMEDKNVEFIAKNFPELKNDRLLRAALGKEVDKVPVWVMRQAGRYLPEFQEVRAKHDFFTVCRTPELACEVTLQPLRRYPHLDASIIFSDILVIPQALGMTVEMHPGVGPVFPSPLQDPSEIDNLKEEGAVDRLLYVGKAITLTRHKIEGKVPLIGFTGAPFTLMGYMIEGGGSKTMSKTKEWLEKYPKDVHKLLSLLTRVIIDYLIMQVESGAQLLQVFESSADHLNRDQFIEFSAPYLKDIRSGVKNKIEAKNLEQVPMTVFAKGGGPYLDVQTGLGYDTIGLDWTVDPEEARKIVGDNFTLQGNLDPQDLYRTPEEITKMTIEMVQKFGKKRYIANLGHGITPQTPLESMKAFTEAVHEAL
;
A
#
# COMPACT_ATOMS: atom_id res chain seq x y z
N MET A 1 37.95 -8.81 -7.15
CA MET A 1 38.11 -10.29 -7.18
C MET A 1 38.54 -10.83 -8.54
N THR A 2 37.93 -10.39 -9.66
CA THR A 2 38.21 -10.86 -11.03
C THR A 2 39.67 -10.66 -11.49
N PHE A 3 40.28 -9.51 -11.20
CA PHE A 3 41.67 -9.22 -11.58
C PHE A 3 42.70 -10.11 -10.86
N THR A 4 42.43 -10.45 -9.60
CA THR A 4 43.30 -11.30 -8.78
C THR A 4 43.23 -12.76 -9.25
N VAL A 5 42.03 -13.27 -9.56
CA VAL A 5 41.83 -14.63 -10.06
C VAL A 5 42.44 -14.80 -11.45
N PHE A 6 42.31 -13.80 -12.33
CA PHE A 6 42.93 -13.81 -13.67
C PHE A 6 44.45 -13.94 -13.59
N ASN A 7 45.10 -13.12 -12.76
CA ASN A 7 46.56 -13.15 -12.61
C ASN A 7 47.05 -14.48 -12.02
N ILE A 8 46.30 -15.07 -11.08
CA ILE A 8 46.63 -16.39 -10.49
C ILE A 8 46.51 -17.50 -11.54
N CYS A 9 45.42 -17.54 -12.32
CA CYS A 9 45.24 -18.54 -13.36
C CYS A 9 46.28 -18.41 -14.48
N LEU A 10 46.64 -17.18 -14.86
CA LEU A 10 47.65 -16.94 -15.89
C LEU A 10 49.05 -17.34 -15.39
N SER A 11 49.41 -17.01 -14.14
CA SER A 11 50.70 -17.39 -13.57
C SER A 11 50.85 -18.90 -13.43
N LEU A 12 49.82 -19.61 -12.94
CA LEU A 12 49.84 -21.07 -12.83
C LEU A 12 49.97 -21.74 -14.20
N SER A 13 49.26 -21.23 -15.21
CA SER A 13 49.27 -21.79 -16.58
C SER A 13 50.64 -21.61 -17.25
N LEU A 14 51.29 -20.46 -17.05
CA LEU A 14 52.66 -20.19 -17.54
C LEU A 14 53.70 -21.05 -16.81
N SER A 15 53.59 -21.20 -15.49
CA SER A 15 54.50 -22.03 -14.70
C SER A 15 54.42 -23.52 -15.06
N ILE A 16 53.20 -24.05 -15.27
CA ILE A 16 52.98 -25.44 -15.69
C ILE A 16 53.50 -25.66 -17.12
N GLY A 17 53.25 -24.71 -18.03
CA GLY A 17 53.75 -24.76 -19.40
C GLY A 17 55.28 -24.77 -19.48
N LEU A 18 55.95 -23.90 -18.72
CA LEU A 18 57.41 -23.85 -18.63
C LEU A 18 58.01 -25.12 -18.03
N TRP A 19 57.36 -25.69 -17.01
CA TRP A 19 57.81 -26.94 -16.40
C TRP A 19 57.69 -28.13 -17.35
N LEU A 20 56.59 -28.24 -18.11
CA LEU A 20 56.40 -29.28 -19.12
C LEU A 20 57.41 -29.17 -20.26
N VAL A 21 57.72 -27.95 -20.73
CA VAL A 21 58.77 -27.71 -21.73
C VAL A 21 60.14 -28.17 -21.21
N TYR A 22 60.46 -27.84 -19.95
CA TYR A 22 61.70 -28.26 -19.31
C TYR A 22 61.81 -29.79 -19.21
N CYS A 23 60.74 -30.48 -18.80
CA CYS A 23 60.70 -31.94 -18.72
C CYS A 23 60.87 -32.62 -20.08
N VAL A 24 60.26 -32.08 -21.14
CA VAL A 24 60.38 -32.61 -22.52
C VAL A 24 61.81 -32.46 -23.04
N CYS A 25 62.46 -31.31 -22.78
CA CYS A 25 63.84 -31.07 -23.21
C CYS A 25 64.88 -31.92 -22.45
N MET A 26 64.59 -32.32 -21.20
CA MET A 26 65.52 -33.13 -20.40
C MET A 26 65.54 -34.62 -20.79
N TYR A 27 64.43 -35.17 -21.29
CA TYR A 27 64.29 -36.62 -21.51
C TYR A 27 64.29 -37.07 -22.98
N VAL A 28 64.19 -36.14 -23.94
CA VAL A 28 64.12 -36.47 -25.37
C VAL A 28 65.35 -35.92 -26.11
N ARG A 29 66.24 -36.81 -26.58
CA ARG A 29 67.48 -36.44 -27.29
C ARG A 29 67.31 -36.27 -28.81
N ASP A 30 66.15 -36.62 -29.36
CA ASP A 30 65.84 -36.44 -30.78
C ASP A 30 65.13 -35.10 -31.03
N SER A 31 65.81 -34.21 -31.74
CA SER A 31 65.34 -32.86 -32.07
C SER A 31 63.99 -32.84 -32.81
N LYS A 32 63.68 -33.83 -33.64
CA LYS A 32 62.40 -33.90 -34.37
C LYS A 32 61.23 -34.18 -33.42
N THR A 33 61.44 -35.07 -32.45
CA THR A 33 60.44 -35.43 -31.45
C THR A 33 60.16 -34.27 -30.48
N VAL A 34 61.19 -33.52 -30.06
CA VAL A 34 61.05 -32.32 -29.22
C VAL A 34 60.22 -31.24 -29.92
N ILE A 35 60.47 -30.98 -31.21
CA ILE A 35 59.72 -29.99 -32.00
C ILE A 35 58.25 -30.39 -32.14
N SER A 36 57.96 -31.68 -32.33
CA SER A 36 56.59 -32.20 -32.41
C SER A 36 55.83 -32.02 -31.09
N LEU A 37 56.47 -32.35 -29.96
CA LEU A 37 55.89 -32.18 -28.63
C LEU A 37 55.67 -30.70 -28.27
N LEU A 38 56.60 -29.81 -28.63
CA LEU A 38 56.44 -28.37 -28.44
C LEU A 38 55.26 -27.81 -29.24
N ARG A 39 55.08 -28.24 -30.50
CA ARG A 39 53.92 -27.86 -31.30
C ARG A 39 52.61 -28.33 -30.67
N PHE A 40 52.58 -29.55 -30.15
CA PHE A 40 51.41 -30.09 -29.46
C PHE A 40 51.09 -29.32 -28.17
N LEU A 41 52.11 -28.98 -27.38
CA LEU A 41 51.97 -28.20 -26.15
C LEU A 41 51.46 -26.79 -26.41
N ILE A 42 51.96 -26.13 -27.47
CA ILE A 42 51.50 -24.81 -27.90
C ILE A 42 50.02 -24.83 -28.27
N VAL A 43 49.57 -25.87 -28.98
CA VAL A 43 48.14 -26.03 -29.32
C VAL A 43 47.28 -26.18 -28.08
N ILE A 44 47.70 -26.97 -27.09
CA ILE A 44 46.97 -27.13 -25.82
C ILE A 44 46.91 -25.81 -25.05
N ILE A 45 48.02 -25.08 -24.97
CA ILE A 45 48.07 -23.78 -24.29
C ILE A 45 47.16 -22.77 -24.98
N LEU A 46 47.14 -22.73 -26.32
CA LEU A 46 46.22 -21.89 -27.08
C LEU A 46 44.75 -22.25 -26.80
N GLN A 47 44.42 -23.54 -26.76
CA GLN A 47 43.04 -24.00 -26.47
C GLN A 47 42.60 -23.62 -25.05
N LEU A 48 43.49 -23.75 -24.06
CA LEU A 48 43.22 -23.33 -22.68
C LEU A 48 43.04 -21.80 -22.57
N LEU A 49 43.87 -21.01 -23.27
CA LEU A 49 43.71 -19.55 -23.32
C LEU A 49 42.37 -19.14 -23.94
N ILE A 50 41.96 -19.80 -25.03
CA ILE A 50 40.65 -19.56 -25.67
C ILE A 50 39.51 -19.92 -24.71
N ALA A 51 39.59 -21.04 -23.99
CA ALA A 51 38.57 -21.43 -23.02
C ALA A 51 38.46 -20.43 -21.86
N VAL A 52 39.59 -19.93 -21.35
CA VAL A 52 39.62 -18.88 -20.31
C VAL A 52 39.03 -17.56 -20.83
N LEU A 53 39.37 -17.15 -22.06
CA LEU A 53 38.79 -15.98 -22.70
C LEU A 53 37.27 -16.10 -22.87
N LEU A 54 36.77 -17.27 -23.26
CA LEU A 54 35.33 -17.53 -23.38
C LEU A 54 34.62 -17.47 -22.02
N ILE A 55 35.20 -18.06 -20.97
CA ILE A 55 34.64 -17.98 -19.60
C ILE A 55 34.61 -16.53 -19.11
N LEU A 56 35.68 -15.76 -19.35
CA LEU A 56 35.74 -14.34 -18.98
C LEU A 56 34.74 -13.50 -19.78
N SER A 57 34.54 -13.79 -21.07
CA SER A 57 33.55 -13.10 -21.89
C SER A 57 32.12 -13.38 -21.42
N ASN A 58 31.81 -14.62 -21.03
CA ASN A 58 30.51 -14.98 -20.47
C ASN A 58 30.29 -14.39 -19.08
N LEU A 59 31.33 -14.33 -18.23
CA LEU A 59 31.28 -13.63 -16.95
C LEU A 59 31.08 -12.12 -17.14
N ALA A 60 31.78 -11.50 -18.09
CA ALA A 60 31.59 -10.09 -18.42
C ALA A 60 30.16 -9.83 -18.91
N LEU A 61 29.61 -10.72 -19.75
CA LEU A 61 28.22 -10.65 -20.19
C LEU A 61 27.26 -10.78 -19.01
N ILE A 62 27.48 -11.75 -18.10
CA ILE A 62 26.68 -11.94 -16.89
C ILE A 62 26.76 -10.70 -15.97
N PHE A 63 27.94 -10.09 -15.82
CA PHE A 63 28.11 -8.84 -15.08
C PHE A 63 27.44 -7.65 -15.78
N GLN A 64 27.41 -7.64 -17.11
CA GLN A 64 26.73 -6.62 -17.89
C GLN A 64 25.21 -6.78 -17.78
N THR A 65 24.69 -8.02 -17.81
CA THR A 65 23.28 -8.32 -17.57
C THR A 65 22.88 -8.04 -16.12
N LEU A 66 23.73 -8.34 -15.14
CA LEU A 66 23.52 -7.99 -13.73
C LEU A 66 23.61 -6.47 -13.49
N SER A 67 24.47 -5.76 -14.20
CA SER A 67 24.57 -4.28 -14.17
C SER A 67 23.39 -3.61 -14.88
N ILE A 68 22.80 -4.23 -15.90
CA ILE A 68 21.56 -3.77 -16.53
C ILE A 68 20.35 -4.03 -15.60
N MET A 69 20.45 -5.00 -14.69
CA MET A 69 19.45 -5.24 -13.63
C MET A 69 19.68 -4.40 -12.36
N GLU A 70 20.80 -3.68 -12.26
CA GLU A 70 21.08 -2.70 -11.22
C GLU A 70 20.78 -1.28 -11.74
N ASP A 71 19.54 -1.05 -12.16
CA ASP A 71 19.04 0.29 -12.52
C ASP A 71 18.81 1.12 -11.25
N LYS A 72 19.92 1.41 -10.54
CA LYS A 72 19.97 2.38 -9.46
C LYS A 72 19.94 3.76 -10.11
N ASN A 73 18.76 4.40 -10.07
CA ASN A 73 18.45 5.81 -10.35
C ASN A 73 17.49 6.07 -11.54
N VAL A 74 16.46 5.26 -11.74
CA VAL A 74 15.23 5.81 -12.34
C VAL A 74 14.54 6.64 -11.25
N GLU A 75 14.74 7.96 -11.30
CA GLU A 75 14.03 8.89 -10.42
C GLU A 75 12.55 8.93 -10.82
N PHE A 76 11.71 8.23 -10.08
CA PHE A 76 10.26 8.24 -10.29
C PHE A 76 9.71 9.61 -9.89
N ILE A 77 9.38 10.42 -10.89
CA ILE A 77 8.71 11.71 -10.70
C ILE A 77 7.19 11.54 -10.72
N ALA A 78 6.48 12.44 -10.05
CA ALA A 78 5.01 12.45 -9.98
C ALA A 78 4.35 12.97 -11.28
N LYS A 79 4.79 12.44 -12.43
CA LYS A 79 4.34 12.77 -13.78
C LYS A 79 4.52 11.55 -14.69
N ASN A 80 3.91 11.58 -15.87
CA ASN A 80 4.05 10.55 -16.90
C ASN A 80 3.75 9.14 -16.38
N PHE A 81 2.72 9.01 -15.53
CA PHE A 81 2.31 7.70 -15.02
C PHE A 81 1.81 6.81 -16.16
N PRO A 82 2.02 5.48 -16.05
CA PRO A 82 1.43 4.52 -16.99
C PRO A 82 -0.08 4.69 -17.13
N GLU A 83 -0.58 4.54 -18.35
CA GLU A 83 -2.01 4.60 -18.66
C GLU A 83 -2.78 3.50 -17.93
N LEU A 84 -3.94 3.84 -17.38
CA LEU A 84 -4.76 2.93 -16.61
C LEU A 84 -5.47 1.92 -17.53
N LYS A 85 -5.28 0.62 -17.29
CA LYS A 85 -5.81 -0.49 -18.08
C LYS A 85 -7.13 -1.05 -17.53
N ASN A 86 -7.31 -1.01 -16.20
CA ASN A 86 -8.56 -1.38 -15.53
C ASN A 86 -9.03 -0.19 -14.69
N ASP A 87 -10.13 0.43 -15.11
CA ASP A 87 -10.72 1.61 -14.48
C ASP A 87 -12.07 1.32 -13.79
N ARG A 88 -12.47 0.04 -13.65
CA ARG A 88 -13.80 -0.36 -13.14
C ARG A 88 -14.11 0.29 -11.80
N LEU A 89 -13.15 0.29 -10.88
CA LEU A 89 -13.33 0.90 -9.56
C LEU A 89 -13.63 2.41 -9.65
N LEU A 90 -12.90 3.16 -10.47
CA LEU A 90 -13.12 4.61 -10.64
C LEU A 90 -14.46 4.89 -11.31
N ARG A 91 -14.83 4.09 -12.32
CA ARG A 91 -16.15 4.18 -12.97
C ARG A 91 -17.29 3.89 -12.00
N ALA A 92 -17.19 2.81 -11.23
CA ALA A 92 -18.19 2.45 -10.23
C ALA A 92 -18.31 3.52 -9.14
N ALA A 93 -17.19 4.08 -8.65
CA ALA A 93 -17.19 5.18 -7.68
C ALA A 93 -17.96 6.40 -8.18
N LEU A 94 -17.87 6.69 -9.49
CA LEU A 94 -18.59 7.79 -10.16
C LEU A 94 -19.99 7.38 -10.68
N GLY A 95 -20.44 6.16 -10.39
CA GLY A 95 -21.72 5.62 -10.82
C GLY A 95 -21.87 5.35 -12.31
N LYS A 96 -20.75 5.27 -13.04
CA LYS A 96 -20.73 4.83 -14.43
C LYS A 96 -20.92 3.32 -14.51
N GLU A 97 -21.43 2.84 -15.64
CA GLU A 97 -21.61 1.40 -15.87
C GLU A 97 -20.25 0.68 -15.90
N VAL A 98 -20.24 -0.57 -15.43
CA VAL A 98 -19.09 -1.48 -15.39
C VAL A 98 -19.49 -2.85 -15.91
N ASP A 99 -18.54 -3.55 -16.54
CA ASP A 99 -18.72 -4.90 -17.06
C ASP A 99 -18.81 -5.92 -15.90
N LYS A 100 -18.00 -5.73 -14.85
CA LYS A 100 -18.02 -6.51 -13.61
C LYS A 100 -18.04 -5.60 -12.38
N VAL A 101 -18.59 -6.08 -11.26
CA VAL A 101 -18.49 -5.39 -9.98
C VAL A 101 -17.02 -5.33 -9.55
N PRO A 102 -16.43 -4.12 -9.35
CA PRO A 102 -15.05 -4.03 -8.93
C PRO A 102 -14.90 -4.43 -7.46
N VAL A 103 -13.78 -5.10 -7.13
CA VAL A 103 -13.47 -5.54 -5.76
C VAL A 103 -12.08 -5.10 -5.32
N TRP A 104 -11.99 -4.66 -4.07
CA TRP A 104 -10.73 -4.56 -3.34
C TRP A 104 -10.99 -4.85 -1.86
N VAL A 105 -9.94 -5.06 -1.06
CA VAL A 105 -10.11 -5.44 0.35
C VAL A 105 -9.34 -4.53 1.28
N MET A 106 -10.03 -3.98 2.28
CA MET A 106 -9.39 -3.26 3.37
C MET A 106 -8.34 -4.15 4.05
N ARG A 107 -7.12 -3.63 4.21
CA ARG A 107 -5.93 -4.37 4.70
C ARG A 107 -5.50 -5.54 3.80
N GLN A 108 -5.79 -5.49 2.49
CA GLN A 108 -5.31 -6.49 1.53
C GLN A 108 -3.79 -6.69 1.58
N ALA A 109 -3.01 -5.64 1.86
CA ALA A 109 -1.62 -5.76 2.28
C ALA A 109 -1.57 -5.88 3.81
N GLY A 110 -1.41 -7.09 4.33
CA GLY A 110 -1.56 -7.33 5.76
C GLY A 110 -1.06 -8.67 6.24
N ARG A 111 -1.15 -8.87 7.55
CA ARG A 111 -0.54 -10.00 8.29
C ARG A 111 -1.03 -11.39 7.88
N TYR A 112 -2.15 -11.51 7.17
CA TYR A 112 -2.59 -12.80 6.63
C TYR A 112 -1.69 -13.32 5.51
N LEU A 113 -0.90 -12.44 4.87
CA LEU A 113 0.08 -12.79 3.84
C LEU A 113 1.44 -13.19 4.47
N PRO A 114 1.97 -14.39 4.18
CA PRO A 114 3.32 -14.76 4.61
C PRO A 114 4.40 -13.77 4.16
N GLU A 115 4.36 -13.33 2.90
CA GLU A 115 5.31 -12.36 2.33
C GLU A 115 5.24 -10.97 3.01
N PHE A 116 4.10 -10.59 3.58
CA PHE A 116 3.98 -9.39 4.38
C PHE A 116 4.67 -9.58 5.74
N GLN A 117 4.46 -10.73 6.37
CA GLN A 117 5.10 -11.07 7.64
C GLN A 117 6.64 -11.11 7.49
N GLU A 118 7.16 -11.62 6.38
CA GLU A 118 8.60 -11.64 6.08
C GLU A 118 9.24 -10.23 6.05
N VAL A 119 8.54 -9.24 5.46
CA VAL A 119 9.00 -7.85 5.46
C VAL A 119 8.92 -7.26 6.88
N ARG A 120 7.81 -7.49 7.59
CA ARG A 120 7.60 -6.99 8.96
C ARG A 120 8.52 -7.64 10.00
N ALA A 121 9.08 -8.81 9.73
CA ALA A 121 10.07 -9.45 10.59
C ALA A 121 11.44 -8.75 10.55
N LYS A 122 11.74 -8.02 9.46
CA LYS A 122 13.03 -7.35 9.25
C LYS A 122 13.03 -5.86 9.60
N HIS A 123 11.85 -5.24 9.65
CA HIS A 123 11.68 -3.81 9.82
C HIS A 123 10.54 -3.53 10.80
N ASP A 124 10.59 -2.46 11.60
CA ASP A 124 9.43 -2.02 12.38
C ASP A 124 8.37 -1.35 11.50
N PHE A 125 7.16 -1.15 12.03
CA PHE A 125 5.99 -0.77 11.23
C PHE A 125 6.16 0.60 10.58
N PHE A 126 6.60 1.59 11.36
CA PHE A 126 6.77 2.95 10.84
C PHE A 126 7.99 3.06 9.94
N THR A 127 9.03 2.21 10.11
CA THR A 127 10.10 2.10 9.12
C THR A 127 9.58 1.62 7.75
N VAL A 128 8.68 0.63 7.72
CA VAL A 128 8.03 0.22 6.45
C VAL A 128 7.22 1.37 5.85
N CYS A 129 6.43 2.09 6.66
CA CYS A 129 5.67 3.26 6.17
C CYS A 129 6.56 4.40 5.66
N ARG A 130 7.71 4.65 6.30
CA ARG A 130 8.62 5.77 5.99
C ARG A 130 9.60 5.49 4.84
N THR A 131 9.69 4.23 4.40
CA THR A 131 10.60 3.82 3.33
C THR A 131 9.77 3.56 2.06
N PRO A 132 9.81 4.45 1.05
CA PRO A 132 8.98 4.34 -0.16
C PRO A 132 9.05 2.97 -0.84
N GLU A 133 10.22 2.37 -0.91
CA GLU A 133 10.46 1.08 -1.56
C GLU A 133 9.79 -0.06 -0.78
N LEU A 134 9.85 -0.04 0.56
CA LEU A 134 9.19 -1.04 1.40
C LEU A 134 7.68 -0.88 1.36
N ALA A 135 7.16 0.35 1.44
CA ALA A 135 5.74 0.63 1.31
C ALA A 135 5.19 0.21 -0.06
N CYS A 136 5.92 0.51 -1.14
CA CYS A 136 5.60 0.05 -2.49
C CYS A 136 5.59 -1.48 -2.55
N GLU A 137 6.62 -2.16 -2.05
CA GLU A 137 6.71 -3.62 -2.09
C GLU A 137 5.50 -4.27 -1.43
N VAL A 138 5.18 -3.91 -0.18
CA VAL A 138 4.03 -4.51 0.51
C VAL A 138 2.68 -4.14 -0.13
N THR A 139 2.58 -2.97 -0.76
CA THR A 139 1.38 -2.55 -1.51
C THR A 139 1.15 -3.44 -2.74
N LEU A 140 2.21 -3.94 -3.37
CA LEU A 140 2.13 -4.76 -4.59
C LEU A 140 1.88 -6.24 -4.30
N GLN A 141 2.22 -6.74 -3.10
CA GLN A 141 2.08 -8.16 -2.72
C GLN A 141 0.68 -8.73 -3.05
N PRO A 142 -0.44 -8.08 -2.66
CA PRO A 142 -1.77 -8.64 -2.90
C PRO A 142 -2.11 -8.71 -4.40
N LEU A 143 -1.65 -7.74 -5.21
CA LEU A 143 -1.89 -7.71 -6.65
C LEU A 143 -1.15 -8.83 -7.41
N ARG A 144 -0.04 -9.33 -6.85
CA ARG A 144 0.69 -10.49 -7.39
C ARG A 144 -0.03 -11.80 -7.07
N ARG A 145 -0.71 -11.88 -5.92
CA ARG A 145 -1.39 -13.09 -5.44
C ARG A 145 -2.83 -13.21 -5.94
N TYR A 146 -3.57 -12.11 -6.00
CA TYR A 146 -5.00 -12.08 -6.31
C TYR A 146 -5.26 -11.28 -7.59
N PRO A 147 -5.43 -11.95 -8.74
CA PRO A 147 -5.58 -11.27 -10.04
C PRO A 147 -6.90 -10.51 -10.19
N HIS A 148 -7.92 -10.84 -9.38
CA HIS A 148 -9.26 -10.23 -9.43
C HIS A 148 -9.39 -8.93 -8.61
N LEU A 149 -8.33 -8.48 -7.94
CA LEU A 149 -8.35 -7.15 -7.32
C LEU A 149 -8.41 -6.06 -8.39
N ASP A 150 -9.39 -5.16 -8.29
CA ASP A 150 -9.60 -4.01 -9.18
C ASP A 150 -9.00 -2.70 -8.62
N ALA A 151 -8.33 -2.75 -7.48
CA ALA A 151 -7.60 -1.61 -6.92
C ALA A 151 -6.45 -2.07 -6.02
N SER A 152 -5.49 -1.17 -5.84
CA SER A 152 -4.56 -1.24 -4.71
C SER A 152 -4.72 -0.03 -3.81
N ILE A 153 -4.40 -0.18 -2.54
CA ILE A 153 -4.37 0.92 -1.57
C ILE A 153 -2.94 1.06 -1.06
N ILE A 154 -2.43 2.30 -1.05
CA ILE A 154 -1.06 2.55 -0.59
C ILE A 154 -0.89 2.02 0.83
N PHE A 155 0.21 1.34 1.11
CA PHE A 155 0.55 0.96 2.47
C PHE A 155 1.09 2.18 3.23
N SER A 156 0.31 2.62 4.21
CA SER A 156 0.65 3.67 5.17
C SER A 156 -0.19 3.40 6.44
N ASP A 157 -0.27 4.38 7.33
CA ASP A 157 -1.14 4.31 8.51
C ASP A 157 -1.81 5.67 8.75
N ILE A 158 -3.01 5.68 9.34
CA ILE A 158 -3.71 6.94 9.64
C ILE A 158 -2.95 7.79 10.68
N LEU A 159 -2.17 7.13 11.55
CA LEU A 159 -1.46 7.77 12.66
C LEU A 159 -0.18 8.51 12.24
N VAL A 160 0.16 8.50 10.94
CA VAL A 160 1.24 9.34 10.42
C VAL A 160 0.92 10.84 10.59
N ILE A 161 -0.35 11.24 10.59
CA ILE A 161 -0.76 12.64 10.81
C ILE A 161 -0.46 13.08 12.25
N PRO A 162 -0.91 12.38 13.31
CA PRO A 162 -0.46 12.67 14.68
C PRO A 162 1.07 12.69 14.83
N GLN A 163 1.80 11.77 14.18
CA GLN A 163 3.27 11.83 14.18
C GLN A 163 3.82 13.11 13.53
N ALA A 164 3.26 13.51 12.40
CA ALA A 164 3.64 14.74 11.70
C ALA A 164 3.29 16.00 12.50
N LEU A 165 2.26 15.94 13.36
CA LEU A 165 1.92 16.98 14.33
C LEU A 165 2.84 16.98 15.57
N GLY A 166 3.82 16.08 15.64
CA GLY A 166 4.84 16.06 16.68
C GLY A 166 4.56 15.11 17.83
N MET A 167 3.51 14.28 17.77
CA MET A 167 3.27 13.24 18.77
C MET A 167 4.12 12.00 18.50
N THR A 168 4.58 11.32 19.55
CA THR A 168 5.23 10.02 19.42
C THR A 168 4.19 8.92 19.30
N VAL A 169 4.33 8.05 18.30
CA VAL A 169 3.49 6.86 18.12
C VAL A 169 4.37 5.65 17.92
N GLU A 170 4.13 4.62 18.70
CA GLU A 170 4.84 3.35 18.69
C GLU A 170 3.89 2.22 18.31
N MET A 171 4.39 1.23 17.57
CA MET A 171 3.61 0.03 17.22
C MET A 171 4.06 -1.15 18.08
N HIS A 172 3.27 -1.51 19.08
CA HIS A 172 3.59 -2.58 20.03
C HIS A 172 3.03 -3.93 19.55
N PRO A 173 3.83 -5.01 19.48
CA PRO A 173 3.35 -6.33 19.10
C PRO A 173 2.19 -6.80 19.99
N GLY A 174 1.09 -7.24 19.39
CA GLY A 174 -0.10 -7.74 20.10
C GLY A 174 -0.98 -6.67 20.75
N VAL A 175 -0.49 -5.44 20.92
CA VAL A 175 -1.24 -4.31 21.51
C VAL A 175 -1.75 -3.36 20.42
N GLY A 176 -0.94 -3.08 19.41
CA GLY A 176 -1.25 -2.09 18.37
C GLY A 176 -0.56 -0.74 18.63
N PRO A 177 -1.11 0.37 18.11
CA PRO A 177 -0.51 1.68 18.26
C PRO A 177 -0.65 2.21 19.69
N VAL A 178 0.42 2.81 20.19
CA VAL A 178 0.51 3.42 21.53
C VAL A 178 1.11 4.81 21.40
N PHE A 179 0.52 5.80 22.07
CA PHE A 179 1.09 7.11 22.28
C PHE A 179 1.62 7.16 23.71
N PRO A 180 2.95 7.19 23.93
CA PRO A 180 3.51 7.27 25.28
C PRO A 180 3.11 8.55 26.04
N SER A 181 2.76 9.60 25.31
CA SER A 181 2.30 10.88 25.83
C SER A 181 1.06 11.32 25.04
N PRO A 182 -0.13 10.78 25.36
CA PRO A 182 -1.38 11.23 24.75
C PRO A 182 -1.74 12.63 25.25
N LEU A 183 -2.65 13.30 24.55
CA LEU A 183 -3.20 14.58 25.00
C LEU A 183 -4.02 14.38 26.27
N GLN A 184 -3.64 15.07 27.34
CA GLN A 184 -4.33 14.99 28.64
C GLN A 184 -5.15 16.22 28.96
N ASP A 185 -4.75 17.38 28.43
CA ASP A 185 -5.40 18.66 28.65
C ASP A 185 -5.57 19.44 27.32
N PRO A 186 -6.69 20.14 27.12
CA PRO A 186 -6.91 20.99 25.94
C PRO A 186 -5.80 21.99 25.62
N SER A 187 -5.09 22.51 26.63
CA SER A 187 -3.97 23.45 26.42
C SER A 187 -2.82 22.81 25.63
N GLU A 188 -2.70 21.48 25.63
CA GLU A 188 -1.65 20.78 24.87
C GLU A 188 -1.87 20.81 23.37
N ILE A 189 -3.09 21.16 22.89
CA ILE A 189 -3.38 21.33 21.46
C ILE A 189 -2.46 22.40 20.85
N ASP A 190 -2.12 23.45 21.61
CA ASP A 190 -1.25 24.54 21.13
C ASP A 190 0.21 24.12 20.94
N ASN A 191 0.61 22.95 21.46
CA ASN A 191 1.94 22.40 21.27
C ASN A 191 2.06 21.55 19.99
N LEU A 192 0.95 21.27 19.31
CA LEU A 192 0.95 20.50 18.06
C LEU A 192 1.59 21.31 16.92
N LYS A 193 2.44 20.64 16.15
CA LYS A 193 3.21 21.23 15.05
C LYS A 193 2.42 21.17 13.74
N GLU A 194 1.47 22.09 13.55
CA GLU A 194 0.70 22.19 12.29
C GLU A 194 1.61 22.61 11.11
N GLU A 195 2.49 23.59 11.32
CA GLU A 195 3.40 24.09 10.28
C GLU A 195 4.37 23.00 9.79
N GLY A 196 4.45 22.83 8.48
CA GLY A 196 5.28 21.81 7.83
C GLY A 196 4.84 20.36 8.09
N ALA A 197 3.62 20.12 8.61
CA ALA A 197 3.15 18.75 8.88
C ALA A 197 3.16 17.88 7.61
N VAL A 198 2.68 18.43 6.49
CA VAL A 198 2.69 17.70 5.21
C VAL A 198 4.11 17.49 4.66
N ASP A 199 5.03 18.43 4.88
CA ASP A 199 6.43 18.26 4.47
C ASP A 199 7.09 17.07 5.16
N ARG A 200 6.73 16.83 6.43
CA ARG A 200 7.17 15.66 7.19
C ARG A 200 6.57 14.34 6.68
N LEU A 201 5.53 14.40 5.84
CA LEU A 201 4.82 13.26 5.25
C LEU A 201 5.17 13.01 3.78
N LEU A 202 6.13 13.74 3.19
CA LEU A 202 6.50 13.57 1.78
C LEU A 202 7.03 12.17 1.44
N TYR A 203 7.45 11.38 2.43
CA TYR A 203 7.78 9.97 2.21
C TYR A 203 6.55 9.16 1.74
N VAL A 204 5.34 9.52 2.16
CA VAL A 204 4.09 8.90 1.67
C VAL A 204 3.90 9.25 0.19
N GLY A 205 4.09 10.51 -0.19
CA GLY A 205 4.00 10.94 -1.59
C GLY A 205 5.00 10.22 -2.49
N LYS A 206 6.24 10.04 -2.01
CA LYS A 206 7.26 9.22 -2.70
C LYS A 206 6.81 7.76 -2.85
N ALA A 207 6.24 7.17 -1.81
CA ALA A 207 5.72 5.81 -1.85
C ALA A 207 4.56 5.67 -2.87
N ILE A 208 3.62 6.62 -2.89
CA ILE A 208 2.52 6.66 -3.87
C ILE A 208 3.06 6.79 -5.29
N THR A 209 3.98 7.73 -5.52
CA THR A 209 4.58 7.94 -6.85
C THR A 209 5.25 6.67 -7.36
N LEU A 210 6.11 6.07 -6.54
CA LEU A 210 6.79 4.82 -6.87
C LEU A 210 5.80 3.68 -7.15
N THR A 211 4.80 3.51 -6.27
CA THR A 211 3.79 2.47 -6.39
C THR A 211 2.95 2.66 -7.65
N ARG A 212 2.55 3.90 -7.98
CA ARG A 212 1.76 4.21 -9.17
C ARG A 212 2.51 3.84 -10.45
N HIS A 213 3.83 4.08 -10.51
CA HIS A 213 4.67 3.61 -11.61
C HIS A 213 4.78 2.08 -11.65
N LYS A 214 5.03 1.44 -10.50
CA LYS A 214 5.23 -0.02 -10.40
C LYS A 214 3.95 -0.86 -10.57
N ILE A 215 2.77 -0.25 -10.42
CA ILE A 215 1.49 -0.89 -10.78
C ILE A 215 1.33 -0.99 -12.31
N GLU A 216 2.08 -0.20 -13.09
CA GLU A 216 2.09 -0.25 -14.56
C GLU A 216 0.69 -0.11 -15.19
N GLY A 217 -0.14 0.70 -14.53
CA GLY A 217 -1.52 0.97 -14.93
C GLY A 217 -2.48 -0.20 -14.76
N LYS A 218 -2.07 -1.32 -14.11
CA LYS A 218 -2.92 -2.51 -13.97
C LYS A 218 -4.26 -2.21 -13.29
N VAL A 219 -4.26 -1.40 -12.23
CA VAL A 219 -5.43 -1.00 -11.44
C VAL A 219 -5.21 0.40 -10.84
N PRO A 220 -6.25 1.14 -10.41
CA PRO A 220 -6.08 2.39 -9.69
C PRO A 220 -5.40 2.20 -8.33
N LEU A 221 -4.67 3.25 -7.91
CA LEU A 221 -4.09 3.35 -6.56
C LEU A 221 -4.93 4.27 -5.67
N ILE A 222 -5.38 3.75 -4.54
CA ILE A 222 -6.14 4.44 -3.51
C ILE A 222 -5.18 5.08 -2.50
N GLY A 223 -5.31 6.40 -2.32
CA GLY A 223 -4.76 7.13 -1.18
C GLY A 223 -5.76 7.18 -0.03
N PHE A 224 -5.30 7.45 1.20
CA PHE A 224 -6.21 7.47 2.34
C PHE A 224 -5.74 8.31 3.53
N THR A 225 -6.65 8.53 4.46
CA THR A 225 -6.41 9.19 5.75
C THR A 225 -7.39 8.71 6.82
N GLY A 226 -7.07 8.93 8.09
CA GLY A 226 -8.05 8.88 9.17
C GLY A 226 -8.90 10.15 9.18
N ALA A 227 -10.14 10.02 9.60
CA ALA A 227 -11.02 11.15 9.84
C ALA A 227 -10.63 11.92 11.12
N PRO A 228 -10.98 13.21 11.25
CA PRO A 228 -10.62 14.04 12.41
C PRO A 228 -11.04 13.45 13.75
N PHE A 229 -12.28 12.97 13.90
CA PHE A 229 -12.75 12.40 15.17
C PHE A 229 -11.99 11.12 15.53
N THR A 230 -11.82 10.21 14.57
CA THR A 230 -10.99 9.01 14.76
C THR A 230 -9.57 9.34 15.19
N LEU A 231 -8.88 10.28 14.51
CA LEU A 231 -7.51 10.66 14.85
C LEU A 231 -7.44 11.30 16.24
N MET A 232 -8.36 12.21 16.55
CA MET A 232 -8.49 12.82 17.88
C MET A 232 -8.65 11.75 18.97
N GLY A 233 -9.49 10.74 18.73
CA GLY A 233 -9.67 9.62 19.66
C GLY A 233 -8.35 8.91 19.97
N TYR A 234 -7.54 8.59 18.96
CA TYR A 234 -6.21 8.02 19.19
C TYR A 234 -5.28 8.95 19.98
N MET A 235 -5.29 10.25 19.66
CA MET A 235 -4.44 11.25 20.31
C MET A 235 -4.78 11.45 21.79
N ILE A 236 -6.05 11.35 22.18
CA ILE A 236 -6.53 11.52 23.57
C ILE A 236 -6.49 10.20 24.35
N GLU A 237 -6.94 9.10 23.75
CA GLU A 237 -6.97 7.79 24.43
C GLU A 237 -5.56 7.25 24.66
N GLY A 238 -4.66 7.54 23.72
CA GLY A 238 -3.28 7.06 23.66
C GLY A 238 -3.09 5.73 22.94
N GLY A 239 -4.09 5.31 22.16
CA GLY A 239 -4.11 4.04 21.46
C GLY A 239 -5.54 3.65 21.07
N GLY A 240 -5.74 2.38 20.72
CA GLY A 240 -7.09 1.86 20.51
C GLY A 240 -7.88 1.83 21.83
N SER A 241 -9.16 2.22 21.79
CA SER A 241 -10.05 2.23 22.96
C SER A 241 -11.34 1.48 22.63
N LYS A 242 -11.87 0.73 23.61
CA LYS A 242 -13.15 0.01 23.46
C LYS A 242 -14.36 0.89 23.77
N THR A 243 -14.15 2.01 24.47
CA THR A 243 -15.22 2.86 24.97
C THR A 243 -15.06 4.33 24.56
N MET A 244 -13.85 4.75 24.16
CA MET A 244 -13.50 6.15 23.88
C MET A 244 -13.85 7.07 25.06
N SER A 245 -13.72 6.59 26.31
CA SER A 245 -14.22 7.28 27.50
C SER A 245 -13.58 8.66 27.71
N LYS A 246 -12.27 8.81 27.50
CA LYS A 246 -11.58 10.10 27.67
C LYS A 246 -11.99 11.06 26.56
N THR A 247 -12.10 10.56 25.34
CA THR A 247 -12.55 11.33 24.18
C THR A 247 -13.96 11.85 24.39
N LYS A 248 -14.88 11.01 24.88
CA LYS A 248 -16.26 11.40 25.19
C LYS A 248 -16.34 12.40 26.33
N GLU A 249 -15.51 12.25 27.36
CA GLU A 249 -15.37 13.26 28.41
C GLU A 249 -14.95 14.62 27.85
N TRP A 250 -14.02 14.65 26.87
CA TRP A 250 -13.64 15.88 26.19
C TRP A 250 -14.79 16.52 25.39
N LEU A 251 -15.62 15.72 24.72
CA LEU A 251 -16.81 16.23 24.01
C LEU A 251 -17.75 16.99 24.96
N GLU A 252 -17.93 16.47 26.18
CA GLU A 252 -18.83 17.05 27.18
C GLU A 252 -18.22 18.26 27.91
N LYS A 253 -16.95 18.15 28.33
CA LYS A 253 -16.30 19.16 29.16
C LYS A 253 -15.67 20.30 28.38
N TYR A 254 -15.15 20.02 27.19
CA TYR A 254 -14.31 20.94 26.41
C TYR A 254 -14.72 21.04 24.93
N PRO A 255 -16.02 21.25 24.60
CA PRO A 255 -16.49 21.22 23.22
C PRO A 255 -15.80 22.23 22.31
N LYS A 256 -15.46 23.43 22.83
CA LYS A 256 -14.74 24.45 22.06
C LYS A 256 -13.33 23.99 21.66
N ASP A 257 -12.62 23.35 22.57
CA ASP A 257 -11.27 22.85 22.31
C ASP A 257 -11.26 21.60 21.43
N VAL A 258 -12.28 20.74 21.58
CA VAL A 258 -12.55 19.66 20.64
C VAL A 258 -12.73 20.22 19.23
N HIS A 259 -13.57 21.24 19.03
CA HIS A 259 -13.74 21.86 17.72
C HIS A 259 -12.44 22.48 17.19
N LYS A 260 -11.61 23.06 18.06
CA LYS A 260 -10.27 23.58 17.71
C LYS A 260 -9.38 22.46 17.16
N LEU A 261 -9.29 21.32 17.85
CA LEU A 261 -8.49 20.18 17.43
C LEU A 261 -9.01 19.53 16.14
N LEU A 262 -10.33 19.32 16.02
CA LEU A 262 -10.95 18.77 14.81
C LEU A 262 -10.73 19.67 13.60
N SER A 263 -10.81 20.99 13.78
CA SER A 263 -10.52 21.96 12.72
C SER A 263 -9.06 21.92 12.28
N LEU A 264 -8.12 21.80 13.22
CA LEU A 264 -6.69 21.65 12.93
C LEU A 264 -6.41 20.37 12.14
N LEU A 265 -6.93 19.22 12.60
CA LEU A 265 -6.78 17.95 11.91
C LEU A 265 -7.37 18.01 10.50
N THR A 266 -8.53 18.65 10.34
CA THR A 266 -9.18 18.85 9.04
C THR A 266 -8.30 19.60 8.04
N ARG A 267 -7.67 20.71 8.45
CA ARG A 267 -6.75 21.46 7.58
C ARG A 267 -5.57 20.61 7.13
N VAL A 268 -4.92 19.92 8.06
CA VAL A 268 -3.77 19.03 7.75
C VAL A 268 -4.19 17.87 6.86
N ILE A 269 -5.36 17.28 7.09
CA ILE A 269 -5.90 16.19 6.26
C ILE A 269 -6.14 16.66 4.83
N ILE A 270 -6.74 17.84 4.62
CA ILE A 270 -6.96 18.38 3.28
C ILE A 270 -5.63 18.50 2.53
N ASP A 271 -4.62 19.08 3.16
CA ASP A 271 -3.30 19.28 2.52
C ASP A 271 -2.58 17.95 2.26
N TYR A 272 -2.70 17.01 3.20
CA TYR A 272 -2.15 15.67 3.05
C TYR A 272 -2.83 14.90 1.91
N LEU A 273 -4.15 14.96 1.79
CA LEU A 273 -4.89 14.31 0.69
C LEU A 273 -4.54 14.93 -0.66
N ILE A 274 -4.38 16.25 -0.74
CA ILE A 274 -3.92 16.91 -1.96
C ILE A 274 -2.52 16.45 -2.35
N MET A 275 -1.60 16.37 -1.39
CA MET A 275 -0.26 15.83 -1.64
C MET A 275 -0.32 14.40 -2.19
N GLN A 276 -1.23 13.55 -1.70
CA GLN A 276 -1.41 12.20 -2.23
C GLN A 276 -1.92 12.19 -3.69
N VAL A 277 -2.84 13.09 -4.05
CA VAL A 277 -3.32 13.24 -5.44
C VAL A 277 -2.20 13.72 -6.35
N GLU A 278 -1.46 14.75 -5.93
CA GLU A 278 -0.28 15.25 -6.66
C GLU A 278 0.77 14.15 -6.87
N SER A 279 0.86 13.22 -5.92
CA SER A 279 1.77 12.06 -5.97
C SER A 279 1.24 10.88 -6.79
N GLY A 280 0.00 10.93 -7.29
CA GLY A 280 -0.56 9.93 -8.20
C GLY A 280 -1.65 9.02 -7.64
N ALA A 281 -2.22 9.31 -6.46
CA ALA A 281 -3.44 8.63 -6.00
C ALA A 281 -4.62 8.97 -6.92
N GLN A 282 -5.47 7.97 -7.24
CA GLN A 282 -6.58 8.09 -8.20
C GLN A 282 -7.96 8.00 -7.55
N LEU A 283 -8.02 7.60 -6.29
CA LEU A 283 -9.19 7.61 -5.43
C LEU A 283 -8.70 7.90 -4.01
N LEU A 284 -9.48 8.61 -3.21
CA LEU A 284 -9.15 8.88 -1.81
C LEU A 284 -10.19 8.27 -0.87
N GLN A 285 -9.75 7.64 0.22
CA GLN A 285 -10.65 7.17 1.27
C GLN A 285 -10.39 7.84 2.62
N VAL A 286 -11.46 8.33 3.26
CA VAL A 286 -11.44 8.89 4.61
C VAL A 286 -12.06 7.88 5.57
N PHE A 287 -11.26 7.42 6.54
CA PHE A 287 -11.66 6.41 7.52
C PHE A 287 -12.12 7.05 8.83
N GLU A 288 -13.43 7.15 9.04
CA GLU A 288 -14.05 7.44 10.34
C GLU A 288 -14.33 6.13 11.08
N SER A 289 -13.26 5.52 11.57
CA SER A 289 -13.29 4.15 12.15
C SER A 289 -13.89 4.09 13.56
N SER A 290 -14.15 5.24 14.18
CA SER A 290 -14.67 5.36 15.54
C SER A 290 -16.11 5.91 15.61
N ALA A 291 -16.84 5.93 14.48
CA ALA A 291 -18.21 6.48 14.46
C ALA A 291 -19.21 5.68 15.32
N ASP A 292 -18.95 4.41 15.59
CA ASP A 292 -19.72 3.54 16.49
C ASP A 292 -19.70 3.99 17.96
N HIS A 293 -18.80 4.89 18.35
CA HIS A 293 -18.74 5.46 19.70
C HIS A 293 -19.58 6.72 19.89
N LEU A 294 -20.08 7.29 18.79
CA LEU A 294 -20.91 8.49 18.78
C LEU A 294 -22.38 8.12 18.74
N ASN A 295 -23.21 8.90 19.44
CA ASN A 295 -24.63 8.94 19.13
C ASN A 295 -24.88 9.88 17.92
N ARG A 296 -26.14 9.97 17.46
CA ARG A 296 -26.49 10.75 16.28
C ARG A 296 -26.14 12.23 16.39
N ASP A 297 -26.49 12.88 17.50
CA ASP A 297 -26.23 14.32 17.69
C ASP A 297 -24.72 14.58 17.74
N GLN A 298 -23.96 13.72 18.42
CA GLN A 298 -22.50 13.83 18.47
C GLN A 298 -21.85 13.57 17.11
N PHE A 299 -22.38 12.66 16.28
CA PHE A 299 -21.90 12.47 14.91
C PHE A 299 -22.13 13.72 14.06
N ILE A 300 -23.32 14.33 14.16
CA ILE A 300 -23.68 15.56 13.46
C ILE A 300 -22.83 16.75 13.91
N GLU A 301 -22.43 16.81 15.18
CA GLU A 301 -21.65 17.93 15.73
C GLU A 301 -20.14 17.76 15.56
N PHE A 302 -19.59 16.57 15.86
CA PHE A 302 -18.15 16.37 16.01
C PHE A 302 -17.49 15.54 14.90
N SER A 303 -18.24 14.99 13.94
CA SER A 303 -17.66 14.24 12.81
C SER A 303 -18.13 14.76 11.45
N ALA A 304 -19.44 14.80 11.22
CA ALA A 304 -20.03 15.14 9.93
C ALA A 304 -19.56 16.50 9.33
N PRO A 305 -19.48 17.61 10.10
CA PRO A 305 -19.05 18.90 9.53
C PRO A 305 -17.64 18.83 8.98
N TYR A 306 -16.75 18.15 9.70
CA TYR A 306 -15.35 18.02 9.33
C TYR A 306 -15.13 17.08 8.15
N LEU A 307 -15.90 16.00 8.05
CA LEU A 307 -15.92 15.15 6.86
C LEU A 307 -16.37 15.94 5.62
N LYS A 308 -17.42 16.76 5.75
CA LYS A 308 -17.90 17.63 4.66
C LYS A 308 -16.86 18.69 4.27
N ASP A 309 -16.17 19.27 5.24
CA ASP A 309 -15.11 20.24 5.02
C ASP A 309 -13.90 19.61 4.31
N ILE A 310 -13.53 18.37 4.67
CA ILE A 310 -12.49 17.61 3.95
C ILE A 310 -12.87 17.45 2.48
N ARG A 311 -14.07 16.95 2.20
CA ARG A 311 -14.53 16.71 0.81
C ARG A 311 -14.53 18.01 0.00
N SER A 312 -15.07 19.08 0.57
CA SER A 312 -15.18 20.38 -0.08
C SER A 312 -13.80 21.04 -0.27
N GLY A 313 -12.96 20.99 0.75
CA GLY A 313 -11.60 21.54 0.73
C GLY A 313 -10.70 20.83 -0.27
N VAL A 314 -10.74 19.50 -0.33
CA VAL A 314 -10.01 18.71 -1.34
C VAL A 314 -10.48 19.06 -2.75
N LYS A 315 -11.80 19.10 -2.98
CA LYS A 315 -12.36 19.49 -4.29
C LYS A 315 -11.84 20.85 -4.74
N ASN A 316 -11.97 21.86 -3.88
CA ASN A 316 -11.56 23.23 -4.18
C ASN A 316 -10.06 23.34 -4.44
N LYS A 317 -9.22 22.60 -3.69
CA LYS A 317 -7.77 22.61 -3.90
C LYS A 317 -7.35 21.87 -5.17
N ILE A 318 -8.03 20.78 -5.55
CA ILE A 318 -7.82 20.12 -6.85
C ILE A 318 -8.13 21.11 -7.99
N GLU A 319 -9.26 21.81 -7.93
CA GLU A 319 -9.65 22.81 -8.93
C GLU A 319 -8.65 23.97 -8.99
N ALA A 320 -8.28 24.54 -7.84
CA ALA A 320 -7.32 25.65 -7.77
C ALA A 320 -5.93 25.30 -8.29
N LYS A 321 -5.52 24.03 -8.18
CA LYS A 321 -4.24 23.50 -8.70
C LYS A 321 -4.35 22.94 -10.12
N ASN A 322 -5.54 22.98 -10.74
CA ASN A 322 -5.82 22.39 -12.05
C ASN A 322 -5.39 20.90 -12.14
N LEU A 323 -5.67 20.15 -11.06
CA LEU A 323 -5.44 18.71 -10.99
C LEU A 323 -6.67 17.94 -11.50
N GLU A 324 -6.46 16.68 -11.90
CA GLU A 324 -7.57 15.79 -12.24
C GLU A 324 -8.41 15.49 -10.99
N GLN A 325 -9.74 15.51 -11.14
CA GLN A 325 -10.65 15.16 -10.06
C GLN A 325 -10.58 13.66 -9.77
N VAL A 326 -10.46 13.33 -8.48
CA VAL A 326 -10.48 11.95 -8.00
C VAL A 326 -11.74 11.70 -7.17
N PRO A 327 -12.43 10.55 -7.32
CA PRO A 327 -13.53 10.18 -6.45
C PRO A 327 -13.05 10.03 -5.00
N MET A 328 -13.95 10.32 -4.06
CA MET A 328 -13.70 10.18 -2.64
C MET A 328 -14.71 9.24 -1.98
N THR A 329 -14.20 8.36 -1.12
CA THR A 329 -14.98 7.46 -0.27
C THR A 329 -14.93 7.93 1.18
N VAL A 330 -16.09 8.00 1.84
CA VAL A 330 -16.18 8.06 3.31
C VAL A 330 -16.52 6.68 3.83
N PHE A 331 -15.75 6.17 4.80
CA PHE A 331 -16.07 4.93 5.51
C PHE A 331 -16.24 5.24 6.99
N ALA A 332 -17.48 5.22 7.47
CA ALA A 332 -17.83 5.44 8.87
C ALA A 332 -18.26 4.11 9.50
N LYS A 333 -17.36 3.46 10.26
CA LYS A 333 -17.66 2.18 10.92
C LYS A 333 -18.67 2.40 12.04
N GLY A 334 -19.77 1.64 12.04
CA GLY A 334 -20.95 1.84 12.87
C GLY A 334 -21.81 3.03 12.44
N GLY A 335 -21.53 3.62 11.28
CA GLY A 335 -22.24 4.79 10.76
C GLY A 335 -23.55 4.47 10.05
N GLY A 336 -24.01 3.22 10.06
CA GLY A 336 -25.29 2.79 9.47
C GLY A 336 -26.49 3.65 9.90
N PRO A 337 -26.66 3.98 11.19
CA PRO A 337 -27.73 4.88 11.65
C PRO A 337 -27.62 6.34 11.17
N TYR A 338 -26.51 6.71 10.51
CA TYR A 338 -26.20 8.06 10.05
C TYR A 338 -26.09 8.14 8.52
N LEU A 339 -26.53 7.14 7.78
CA LEU A 339 -26.42 7.10 6.31
C LEU A 339 -27.08 8.31 5.64
N ASP A 340 -28.23 8.75 6.15
CA ASP A 340 -28.93 9.93 5.67
C ASP A 340 -28.09 11.21 5.83
N VAL A 341 -27.40 11.36 6.96
CA VAL A 341 -26.43 12.45 7.18
C VAL A 341 -25.25 12.33 6.22
N GLN A 342 -24.74 11.11 6.01
CA GLN A 342 -23.59 10.85 5.15
C GLN A 342 -23.83 11.24 3.68
N THR A 343 -25.07 11.12 3.17
CA THR A 343 -25.42 11.58 1.81
C THR A 343 -25.19 13.08 1.61
N GLY A 344 -25.30 13.88 2.68
CA GLY A 344 -25.11 15.33 2.65
C GLY A 344 -23.65 15.80 2.70
N LEU A 345 -22.68 14.88 2.82
CA LEU A 345 -21.26 15.19 2.97
C LEU A 345 -20.55 15.45 1.63
N GLY A 346 -21.16 15.04 0.51
CA GLY A 346 -20.65 15.27 -0.84
C GLY A 346 -19.63 14.25 -1.36
N TYR A 347 -19.45 13.12 -0.67
CA TYR A 347 -18.60 12.02 -1.12
C TYR A 347 -19.26 11.23 -2.27
N ASP A 348 -18.44 10.67 -3.15
CA ASP A 348 -18.91 9.89 -4.30
C ASP A 348 -19.32 8.47 -3.88
N THR A 349 -18.65 7.93 -2.86
CA THR A 349 -18.87 6.59 -2.32
C THR A 349 -19.04 6.61 -0.80
N ILE A 350 -19.99 5.81 -0.30
CA ILE A 350 -20.20 5.54 1.12
C ILE A 350 -19.82 4.09 1.40
N GLY A 351 -18.81 3.89 2.24
CA GLY A 351 -18.39 2.59 2.73
C GLY A 351 -19.27 2.13 3.90
N LEU A 352 -19.70 0.89 3.85
CA LEU A 352 -20.58 0.25 4.82
C LEU A 352 -19.83 -0.84 5.58
N ASP A 353 -20.09 -0.93 6.89
CA ASP A 353 -19.75 -2.13 7.64
C ASP A 353 -20.81 -3.24 7.47
N TRP A 354 -20.51 -4.43 7.99
CA TRP A 354 -21.30 -5.64 7.78
C TRP A 354 -22.62 -5.68 8.57
N THR A 355 -22.86 -4.72 9.48
CA THR A 355 -24.10 -4.68 10.27
C THR A 355 -25.27 -4.07 9.51
N VAL A 356 -24.99 -3.47 8.35
CA VAL A 356 -25.96 -2.78 7.51
C VAL A 356 -26.46 -3.73 6.41
N ASP A 357 -27.77 -3.92 6.28
CA ASP A 357 -28.32 -4.65 5.14
C ASP A 357 -28.17 -3.82 3.84
N PRO A 358 -27.67 -4.40 2.73
CA PRO A 358 -27.48 -3.69 1.47
C PRO A 358 -28.73 -3.02 0.89
N GLU A 359 -29.89 -3.67 0.99
CA GLU A 359 -31.15 -3.18 0.43
C GLU A 359 -31.68 -2.01 1.27
N GLU A 360 -31.59 -2.11 2.60
CA GLU A 360 -31.94 -1.01 3.50
C GLU A 360 -31.00 0.19 3.32
N ALA A 361 -29.69 -0.03 3.19
CA ALA A 361 -28.75 1.03 2.88
C ALA A 361 -29.15 1.75 1.59
N ARG A 362 -29.46 1.00 0.53
CA ARG A 362 -29.90 1.55 -0.76
C ARG A 362 -31.18 2.37 -0.64
N LYS A 363 -32.17 1.92 0.14
CA LYS A 363 -33.42 2.68 0.39
C LYS A 363 -33.13 4.04 1.05
N ILE A 364 -32.16 4.09 1.96
CA ILE A 364 -31.78 5.33 2.67
C ILE A 364 -30.98 6.28 1.78
N VAL A 365 -29.95 5.78 1.10
CA VAL A 365 -29.05 6.65 0.31
C VAL A 365 -29.60 6.98 -1.08
N GLY A 366 -30.50 6.14 -1.61
CA GLY A 366 -31.04 6.25 -2.96
C GLY A 366 -30.09 5.76 -4.06
N ASP A 367 -30.51 5.96 -5.31
CA ASP A 367 -29.84 5.42 -6.50
C ASP A 367 -28.69 6.29 -7.04
N ASN A 368 -28.35 7.38 -6.33
CA ASN A 368 -27.34 8.35 -6.79
C ASN A 368 -25.97 8.20 -6.10
N PHE A 369 -25.85 7.33 -5.10
CA PHE A 369 -24.60 7.12 -4.36
C PHE A 369 -24.02 5.75 -4.67
N THR A 370 -22.70 5.67 -4.77
CA THR A 370 -22.02 4.38 -4.80
C THR A 370 -21.86 3.85 -3.38
N LEU A 371 -22.23 2.58 -3.17
CA LEU A 371 -22.00 1.88 -1.90
C LEU A 371 -20.75 1.01 -2.02
N GLN A 372 -19.96 0.93 -0.96
CA GLN A 372 -18.78 0.07 -0.89
C GLN A 372 -18.87 -0.86 0.33
N GLY A 373 -18.59 -2.16 0.15
CA GLY A 373 -18.66 -3.14 1.23
C GLY A 373 -19.35 -4.44 0.78
N ASN A 374 -19.97 -5.21 1.68
CA ASN A 374 -19.84 -5.06 3.13
C ASN A 374 -19.72 -6.39 3.88
N LEU A 375 -19.19 -7.45 3.24
CA LEU A 375 -19.05 -8.78 3.86
C LEU A 375 -18.32 -8.71 5.22
N ASP A 376 -18.80 -9.43 6.23
CA ASP A 376 -18.10 -9.50 7.53
C ASP A 376 -16.70 -10.12 7.34
N PRO A 377 -15.60 -9.46 7.74
CA PRO A 377 -14.28 -10.09 7.71
C PRO A 377 -14.19 -11.42 8.45
N GLN A 378 -15.03 -11.65 9.48
CA GLN A 378 -15.09 -12.92 10.20
C GLN A 378 -15.66 -14.06 9.34
N ASP A 379 -16.50 -13.76 8.35
CA ASP A 379 -17.02 -14.79 7.44
C ASP A 379 -15.92 -15.40 6.56
N LEU A 380 -14.75 -14.77 6.46
CA LEU A 380 -13.59 -15.33 5.74
C LEU A 380 -12.93 -16.52 6.46
N TYR A 381 -13.38 -16.90 7.66
CA TYR A 381 -12.95 -18.14 8.33
C TYR A 381 -13.75 -19.39 7.91
N ARG A 382 -14.79 -19.22 7.10
CA ARG A 382 -15.62 -20.30 6.56
C ARG A 382 -14.93 -21.01 5.40
N THR A 383 -15.56 -22.07 4.87
CA THR A 383 -14.99 -22.75 3.71
C THR A 383 -15.09 -21.88 2.45
N PRO A 384 -14.19 -22.07 1.45
CA PRO A 384 -14.26 -21.35 0.18
C PRO A 384 -15.62 -21.42 -0.51
N GLU A 385 -16.32 -22.54 -0.43
CA GLU A 385 -17.65 -22.74 -1.00
C GLU A 385 -18.71 -21.87 -0.30
N GLU A 386 -18.66 -21.81 1.03
CA GLU A 386 -19.55 -20.95 1.82
C GLU A 386 -19.28 -19.47 1.53
N ILE A 387 -18.01 -19.07 1.47
CA ILE A 387 -17.57 -17.71 1.12
C ILE A 387 -18.10 -17.33 -0.26
N THR A 388 -17.94 -18.21 -1.25
CA THR A 388 -18.44 -17.99 -2.62
C THR A 388 -19.94 -17.74 -2.61
N LYS A 389 -20.71 -18.60 -1.94
CA LYS A 389 -22.17 -18.47 -1.84
C LYS A 389 -22.59 -17.14 -1.22
N MET A 390 -22.08 -16.80 -0.04
CA MET A 390 -22.47 -15.55 0.65
C MET A 390 -22.02 -14.31 -0.13
N THR A 391 -20.88 -14.38 -0.83
CA THR A 391 -20.39 -13.29 -1.66
C THR A 391 -21.32 -13.05 -2.85
N ILE A 392 -21.75 -14.11 -3.53
CA ILE A 392 -22.73 -14.01 -4.63
C ILE A 392 -24.04 -13.41 -4.11
N GLU A 393 -24.57 -13.89 -2.97
CA GLU A 393 -25.78 -13.35 -2.35
C GLU A 393 -25.63 -11.85 -2.00
N MET A 394 -24.49 -11.45 -1.42
CA MET A 394 -24.19 -10.04 -1.15
C MET A 394 -24.19 -9.20 -2.43
N VAL A 395 -23.49 -9.64 -3.48
CA VAL A 395 -23.41 -8.90 -4.74
C VAL A 395 -24.79 -8.80 -5.41
N GLN A 396 -25.61 -9.85 -5.32
CA GLN A 396 -26.98 -9.84 -5.86
C GLN A 396 -27.87 -8.82 -5.13
N LYS A 397 -27.74 -8.69 -3.80
CA LYS A 397 -28.48 -7.68 -3.01
C LYS A 397 -28.08 -6.25 -3.38
N PHE A 398 -26.80 -5.97 -3.56
CA PHE A 398 -26.35 -4.63 -3.99
C PHE A 398 -26.66 -4.35 -5.47
N GLY A 399 -26.64 -5.39 -6.30
CA GLY A 399 -26.65 -5.27 -7.76
C GLY A 399 -25.31 -4.77 -8.32
N LYS A 400 -25.25 -4.63 -9.65
CA LYS A 400 -24.01 -4.22 -10.36
C LYS A 400 -23.78 -2.71 -10.40
N LYS A 401 -24.85 -1.91 -10.40
CA LYS A 401 -24.76 -0.45 -10.57
C LYS A 401 -24.43 0.21 -9.23
N ARG A 402 -23.49 1.17 -9.25
CA ARG A 402 -23.13 1.98 -8.07
C ARG A 402 -22.79 1.12 -6.84
N TYR A 403 -21.95 0.12 -7.08
CA TYR A 403 -21.45 -0.78 -6.06
C TYR A 403 -19.98 -1.12 -6.28
N ILE A 404 -19.21 -1.10 -5.19
CA ILE A 404 -17.82 -1.57 -5.12
C ILE A 404 -17.79 -2.64 -4.03
N ALA A 405 -17.50 -3.88 -4.38
CA ALA A 405 -17.41 -4.93 -3.39
C ALA A 405 -16.17 -4.72 -2.50
N ASN A 406 -16.36 -4.90 -1.20
CA ASN A 406 -15.30 -4.92 -0.21
C ASN A 406 -15.80 -5.74 1.00
N LEU A 407 -14.92 -5.93 1.98
CA LEU A 407 -15.35 -6.32 3.31
C LEU A 407 -15.94 -5.11 4.04
N GLY A 408 -16.68 -5.35 5.12
CA GLY A 408 -17.21 -4.32 6.02
C GLY A 408 -16.15 -3.76 6.98
N HIS A 409 -14.97 -4.38 7.09
CA HIS A 409 -13.80 -3.85 7.76
C HIS A 409 -12.52 -4.54 7.24
N GLY A 410 -11.37 -4.31 7.85
CA GLY A 410 -10.12 -4.88 7.38
C GLY A 410 -10.02 -6.38 7.59
N ILE A 411 -9.46 -7.10 6.61
CA ILE A 411 -9.15 -8.53 6.74
C ILE A 411 -8.29 -8.80 7.99
N THR A 412 -8.56 -9.93 8.64
CA THR A 412 -7.93 -10.30 9.91
C THR A 412 -6.65 -11.11 9.71
N PRO A 413 -5.68 -11.06 10.66
CA PRO A 413 -4.38 -11.71 10.47
C PRO A 413 -4.41 -13.23 10.27
N GLN A 414 -5.44 -13.92 10.78
CA GLN A 414 -5.56 -15.39 10.72
C GLN A 414 -6.39 -15.86 9.52
N THR A 415 -6.89 -14.95 8.68
CA THR A 415 -7.71 -15.31 7.52
C THR A 415 -6.94 -16.22 6.55
N PRO A 416 -7.49 -17.38 6.15
CA PRO A 416 -6.85 -18.25 5.17
C PRO A 416 -6.68 -17.56 3.80
N LEU A 417 -5.61 -17.93 3.08
CA LEU A 417 -5.28 -17.29 1.80
C LEU A 417 -6.31 -17.60 0.71
N GLU A 418 -6.87 -18.81 0.75
CA GLU A 418 -7.93 -19.30 -0.14
C GLU A 418 -9.25 -18.56 0.06
N SER A 419 -9.52 -18.06 1.27
CA SER A 419 -10.73 -17.28 1.55
C SER A 419 -10.74 -15.96 0.79
N MET A 420 -9.60 -15.26 0.76
CA MET A 420 -9.45 -14.02 -0.01
C MET A 420 -9.58 -14.28 -1.53
N LYS A 421 -9.04 -15.41 -2.00
CA LYS A 421 -9.20 -15.83 -3.40
C LYS A 421 -10.69 -16.08 -3.73
N ALA A 422 -11.36 -16.92 -2.94
CA ALA A 422 -12.77 -17.25 -3.12
C ALA A 422 -13.66 -16.01 -3.10
N PHE A 423 -13.42 -15.08 -2.17
CA PHE A 423 -14.15 -13.81 -2.12
C PHE A 423 -13.99 -12.99 -3.41
N THR A 424 -12.75 -12.72 -3.83
CA THR A 424 -12.51 -11.86 -5.01
C THR A 424 -12.98 -12.49 -6.33
N GLU A 425 -12.83 -13.82 -6.48
CA GLU A 425 -13.35 -14.58 -7.62
C GLU A 425 -14.88 -14.53 -7.67
N ALA A 426 -15.54 -14.83 -6.55
CA ALA A 426 -17.00 -14.85 -6.47
C ALA A 426 -17.63 -13.50 -6.81
N VAL A 427 -17.01 -12.37 -6.43
CA VAL A 427 -17.52 -11.05 -6.84
C VAL A 427 -17.58 -10.89 -8.37
N HIS A 428 -16.53 -11.34 -9.06
CA HIS A 428 -16.42 -11.19 -10.52
C HIS A 428 -17.30 -12.15 -11.32
N GLU A 429 -17.87 -13.16 -10.67
CA GLU A 429 -18.72 -14.20 -11.27
C GLU A 429 -20.20 -14.07 -10.87
N ALA A 430 -20.54 -13.17 -9.94
CA ALA A 430 -21.87 -13.11 -9.34
C ALA A 430 -22.99 -12.60 -10.27
N LEU A 431 -22.68 -11.75 -11.28
CA LEU A 431 -23.66 -11.04 -12.12
C LEU A 431 -23.24 -10.91 -13.59
#